data_AF-A0A7G8KW31-F1
#
_entry.id   AF-A0A7G8KW31-F1
#
_cell.length_a   1.000
_cell.length_b   1.000
_cell.length_c   1.000
_cell.angle_alpha   90.00
_cell.angle_beta   90.00
_cell.angle_gamma   90.00
#
_symmetry.space_group_name_H-M   'P 1'
#
loop_
_entity.id
_entity.type
_entity.pdbx_description
1 polymer ?
#
loop_
_entity_poly.entity_id
_entity_poly.type
_entity_poly.pdbx_seq_one_letter_code
_entity_poly.pdbx_strand_id
1 'polypeptide(L)'
;MKMIIMMSTMLSMLFMNTKVPMQMIIIMLMQTTLTTFMMSIKNKSSWFTYMLMIIFIGGMMVLFIYITSITPNEQTKKNTMTIIMM
;
A
#
# COMPACT_ATOMS: atom_id res chain seq x y z
N MET A 1 5.08 18.43 -9.81
CA MET A 1 3.85 18.12 -9.04
C MET A 1 2.81 17.36 -9.84
N LYS A 2 2.42 17.79 -11.05
CA LYS A 2 1.37 17.15 -11.86
C LYS A 2 1.58 15.63 -12.09
N MET A 3 2.82 15.22 -12.37
CA MET A 3 3.17 13.80 -12.54
C MET A 3 3.01 12.97 -11.25
N ILE A 4 3.39 13.54 -10.10
CA ILE A 4 3.29 12.86 -8.80
C ILE A 4 1.83 12.70 -8.41
N ILE A 5 1.01 13.72 -8.67
CA ILE A 5 -0.44 13.66 -8.46
C ILE A 5 -1.05 12.55 -9.33
N MET A 6 -0.69 12.49 -10.61
CA MET A 6 -1.16 11.42 -11.52
C MET A 6 -0.79 10.02 -10.99
N MET A 7 0.44 9.83 -10.50
CA MET A 7 0.84 8.56 -9.90
C MET A 7 0.05 8.23 -8.63
N SER A 8 -0.19 9.21 -7.75
CA SER A 8 -0.98 8.99 -6.54
C SER A 8 -2.45 8.63 -6.83
N THR A 9 -3.01 9.16 -7.91
CA THR A 9 -4.37 8.81 -8.34
C THR A 9 -4.45 7.41 -8.93
N MET A 10 -3.42 6.95 -9.63
CA MET A 10 -3.36 5.58 -10.15
C MET A 10 -3.27 4.57 -9.00
N LEU A 11 -2.45 4.84 -7.99
CA LEU A 11 -2.34 4.01 -6.79
C LEU A 11 -3.64 3.94 -5.98
N SER A 12 -4.37 5.04 -5.84
CA SER A 12 -5.68 5.01 -5.18
C SER A 12 -6.73 4.19 -5.94
N MET A 13 -6.69 4.22 -7.29
CA MET A 13 -7.57 3.37 -8.10
C MET A 13 -7.22 1.88 -7.95
N LEU A 14 -5.93 1.54 -7.90
CA LEU A 14 -5.48 0.17 -7.61
C LEU A 14 -5.94 -0.29 -6.23
N PHE A 15 -5.87 0.58 -5.22
CA PHE A 15 -6.33 0.27 -3.85
C PHE A 15 -7.80 -0.15 -3.79
N MET A 16 -8.68 0.58 -4.50
CA MET A 16 -10.11 0.25 -4.57
C MET A 16 -10.37 -1.14 -5.18
N ASN A 17 -9.49 -1.60 -6.08
CA ASN A 17 -9.68 -2.85 -6.81
C ASN A 17 -9.06 -4.07 -6.10
N THR A 18 -8.23 -3.88 -5.07
CA THR A 18 -7.58 -4.99 -4.36
C THR A 18 -8.44 -5.55 -3.24
N LYS A 19 -8.61 -6.88 -3.23
CA LYS A 19 -9.31 -7.62 -2.16
C LYS A 19 -8.35 -8.34 -1.20
N VAL A 20 -7.11 -8.58 -1.61
CA VAL A 20 -6.12 -9.31 -0.81
C VAL A 20 -5.53 -8.36 0.23
N PRO A 21 -5.68 -8.64 1.55
CA PRO A 21 -5.25 -7.73 2.62
C PRO A 21 -3.77 -7.35 2.55
N MET A 22 -2.91 -8.32 2.20
CA MET A 22 -1.47 -8.08 2.04
C MET A 22 -1.17 -7.07 0.92
N GLN A 23 -1.86 -7.18 -0.22
CA GLN A 23 -1.69 -6.26 -1.34
C GLN A 23 -2.20 -4.86 -1.00
N MET A 24 -3.29 -4.75 -0.23
CA MET A 24 -3.81 -3.47 0.27
C MET A 24 -2.76 -2.74 1.12
N ILE A 25 -2.04 -3.44 2.00
CA ILE A 25 -0.99 -2.84 2.84
C ILE A 25 0.17 -2.33 2.00
N ILE A 26 0.62 -3.10 1.00
CA ILE A 26 1.71 -2.69 0.10
C ILE A 26 1.33 -1.43 -0.68
N ILE A 27 0.09 -1.37 -1.19
CA ILE A 27 -0.41 -0.19 -1.91
C ILE A 27 -0.49 1.02 -0.98
N MET A 28 -0.94 0.84 0.27
CA MET A 28 -0.96 1.91 1.28
C MET A 28 0.44 2.44 1.59
N LEU A 29 1.45 1.58 1.74
CA LEU A 29 2.83 2.00 1.94
C LEU A 29 3.32 2.87 0.76
N MET A 30 3.10 2.44 -0.49
CA MET A 30 3.47 3.20 -1.68
C MET A 30 2.72 4.54 -1.80
N GLN A 31 1.47 4.60 -1.36
CA GLN A 31 0.71 5.85 -1.33
C GLN A 31 1.24 6.84 -0.28
N THR A 32 1.64 6.34 0.90
CA THR A 32 2.20 7.19 1.97
C THR A 32 3.56 7.79 1.62
N THR A 33 4.41 7.08 0.87
CA THR A 33 5.70 7.62 0.41
C THR A 33 5.50 8.72 -0.65
N LEU A 34 4.56 8.54 -1.59
CA LEU A 34 4.26 9.57 -2.58
C LEU A 34 3.66 10.84 -1.95
N THR A 35 2.78 10.68 -0.96
CA THR A 35 2.13 11.82 -0.28
C THR A 35 3.11 12.61 0.60
N THR A 36 4.00 11.93 1.33
CA THR A 36 5.06 12.60 2.11
C THR A 36 6.06 13.34 1.21
N PHE A 37 6.41 12.78 0.06
CA PHE A 37 7.23 13.48 -0.93
C PHE A 37 6.53 14.72 -1.49
N MET A 38 5.22 14.66 -1.75
CA MET A 38 4.45 15.84 -2.16
C MET A 38 4.40 16.92 -1.08
N MET A 39 4.25 16.56 0.19
CA MET A 39 4.25 17.54 1.28
C MET A 39 5.64 18.16 1.50
N SER A 40 6.71 17.36 1.34
CA SER A 40 8.09 17.83 1.48
C SER A 40 8.42 18.94 0.48
N ILE A 41 7.91 18.85 -0.74
CA ILE A 41 8.08 19.90 -1.77
C ILE A 41 7.34 21.20 -1.41
N LYS A 42 6.22 21.11 -0.67
CA LYS A 42 5.39 22.29 -0.33
C LYS A 42 5.84 23.01 0.93
N ASN A 43 6.42 22.29 1.89
CA ASN A 43 6.76 22.84 3.19
C ASN A 43 8.21 23.35 3.22
N LYS A 44 8.41 24.54 3.80
CA LYS A 44 9.75 25.11 3.98
C LYS A 44 10.61 24.31 4.96
N SER A 45 10.00 23.60 5.90
CA SER A 45 10.68 22.69 6.82
C SER A 45 10.20 21.25 6.61
N SER A 46 11.15 20.35 6.38
CA SER A 46 10.91 18.92 6.14
C SER A 46 10.66 18.11 7.42
N TRP A 47 10.79 18.73 8.59
CA TRP A 47 10.68 18.04 9.88
C TRP A 47 9.29 17.43 10.11
N PHE A 48 8.24 18.18 9.80
CA PHE A 48 6.86 17.69 9.93
C PHE A 48 6.57 16.54 8.96
N THR A 49 7.04 16.63 7.73
CA THR A 49 6.84 15.59 6.71
C THR A 49 7.62 14.31 7.02
N TYR A 50 8.76 14.45 7.70
CA TYR A 50 9.56 13.32 8.17
C TYR A 50 8.90 12.59 9.35
N MET A 51 8.36 13.33 10.33
CA MET A 51 7.63 12.73 11.45
C MET A 51 6.38 11.97 10.96
N LEU A 52 5.63 12.55 10.00
CA LEU A 52 4.52 11.88 9.35
C LEU A 52 4.95 10.58 8.66
N MET A 53 6.10 10.57 7.98
CA MET A 53 6.63 9.39 7.31
C MET A 53 6.96 8.27 8.29
N ILE A 54 7.62 8.58 9.41
CA ILE A 54 7.97 7.58 10.43
C ILE A 54 6.73 6.96 11.07
N ILE A 55 5.75 7.78 11.47
CA ILE A 55 4.54 7.31 12.15
C ILE A 55 3.73 6.41 11.22
N PHE A 56 3.58 6.78 9.95
CA PHE A 56 2.83 5.96 8.99
C PHE A 56 3.52 4.65 8.66
N ILE A 57 4.83 4.65 8.42
CA ILE A 57 5.56 3.41 8.12
C ILE A 57 5.55 2.49 9.34
N GLY A 58 5.79 3.02 10.54
CA GLY A 58 5.75 2.23 11.78
C GLY A 58 4.37 1.62 12.04
N GLY A 59 3.30 2.42 11.94
CA GLY A 59 1.93 1.95 12.17
C GLY A 59 1.49 0.89 11.14
N MET A 60 1.86 1.06 9.87
CA MET A 60 1.51 0.11 8.80
C MET A 60 2.31 -1.20 8.91
N MET A 61 3.54 -1.18 9.43
CA MET A 61 4.31 -2.40 9.70
C MET A 61 3.70 -3.23 10.84
N VAL A 62 3.20 -2.59 11.91
CA VAL A 62 2.52 -3.31 12.99
C VAL A 62 1.22 -3.96 12.49
N LEU A 63 0.43 -3.23 11.69
CA LEU A 63 -0.76 -3.77 11.04
C LEU A 63 -0.44 -4.92 10.09
N PHE A 64 0.69 -4.85 9.36
CA PHE A 64 1.15 -5.94 8.51
C PHE A 64 1.39 -7.22 9.30
N ILE A 65 2.17 -7.14 10.37
CA ILE A 65 2.46 -8.31 11.23
C ILE A 65 1.14 -8.88 11.78
N TYR A 66 0.25 -8.03 12.26
CA TYR A 66 -1.05 -8.44 12.80
C TYR A 66 -1.93 -9.16 11.76
N ILE A 67 -2.03 -8.68 10.53
CA ILE A 67 -2.87 -9.32 9.51
C ILE A 67 -2.23 -10.62 9.03
N THR A 68 -0.90 -10.66 8.85
CA THR A 68 -0.20 -11.88 8.47
C THR A 68 -0.28 -12.99 9.54
N SER A 69 -0.45 -12.66 10.82
CA SER A 69 -0.61 -13.65 11.88
C SER A 69 -2.03 -14.21 11.99
N ILE A 70 -3.03 -13.51 11.45
CA ILE A 70 -4.45 -13.91 11.54
C ILE A 70 -4.91 -14.70 10.33
N THR A 71 -4.46 -14.34 9.13
CA THR A 71 -4.78 -15.14 7.95
C THR A 71 -3.88 -16.36 7.90
N PRO A 72 -4.39 -17.61 8.00
CA PRO A 72 -3.61 -18.77 7.57
C PRO A 72 -3.22 -18.50 6.12
N ASN A 73 -2.01 -18.91 5.75
CA ASN A 73 -1.52 -18.85 4.37
C ASN A 73 -2.38 -19.79 3.50
N GLU A 74 -3.61 -19.41 3.22
CA GLU A 74 -4.45 -20.01 2.20
C GLU A 74 -3.83 -19.62 0.87
N GLN A 75 -2.74 -20.34 0.54
CA GLN A 75 -2.31 -20.47 -0.83
C GLN A 75 -3.55 -20.82 -1.62
N THR A 76 -3.99 -19.87 -2.43
CA THR A 76 -5.08 -20.04 -3.38
C THR A 76 -4.89 -21.40 -4.04
N LYS A 77 -5.72 -22.38 -3.69
CA LYS A 77 -5.92 -23.59 -4.49
C LYS A 77 -6.55 -23.11 -5.79
N LYS A 78 -5.73 -22.54 -6.67
CA LYS A 78 -6.07 -22.30 -8.06
C LYS A 78 -6.20 -23.69 -8.63
N ASN A 79 -7.44 -24.16 -8.69
CA ASN A 79 -7.78 -25.51 -9.08
C ASN A 79 -7.24 -25.71 -10.51
N THR A 80 -6.07 -26.35 -10.62
CA THR A 80 -5.46 -26.71 -11.91
C THR A 80 -6.35 -27.68 -12.69
N MET A 81 -7.40 -28.22 -12.07
CA MET A 81 -8.39 -29.08 -12.72
C MET A 81 -9.29 -28.37 -13.74
N THR A 82 -9.46 -27.05 -13.74
CA THR A 82 -10.36 -26.42 -14.74
C THR A 82 -9.69 -26.16 -16.09
N ILE A 83 -8.38 -26.35 -16.22
CA ILE A 83 -7.67 -26.24 -17.52
C ILE A 83 -7.65 -27.59 -18.26
N ILE A 84 -7.89 -28.70 -17.56
CA ILE A 84 -7.86 -30.05 -18.18
C ILE A 84 -9.24 -30.47 -18.74
N MET A 85 -10.30 -29.70 -18.46
CA MET A 85 -11.65 -29.94 -18.99
C MET A 85 -12.14 -28.86 -19.98
N MET A 86 -11.21 -28.15 -20.62
CA MET A 86 -11.47 -27.34 -21.81
C MET A 86 -10.52 -27.77 -22.92
#